data_AF-A0A537SUK9-F1
#
_entry.id   AF-A0A537SUK9-F1
#
_cell.length_a   1.000
_cell.length_b   1.000
_cell.length_c   1.000
_cell.angle_alpha   90.00
_cell.angle_beta   90.00
_cell.angle_gamma   90.00
#
_symmetry.space_group_name_H-M   'P 1'
#
loop_
_entity.id
_entity.type
_entity.pdbx_description
1 polymer ?
#
loop_
_entity_poly.entity_id
_entity_poly.type
_entity_poly.pdbx_seq_one_letter_code
_entity_poly.pdbx_strand_id
1 'polypeptide(L)'
;MLRTGKEHLESLRDGRVVFIGSERVDDVTSHPAFRNAAATVAALYDMKADPANREILTYEEDGGRHSIYFLRPRTREHLQRRMVGHRRIADATFGMFGRSPDHVASFVTGMAIKPDALPAPCAHADNLVRYYHHLRDNDVYVVYAVVPPQAARNPEFYHRLNIPVPTLRVVREEDDGVVISGMKMLATGAVYANEIWIGNVIPLAPDQKKEAITCAVPCNAAGLSLWSRKPAVLGASSEFDSPLAWRYDESDSMVLCDDVKVPWEKVFVHDDALLSRDIYIKTPSHCFGNHQSN
;
A
#
# COMPACT_ATOMS: atom_id res chain seq x y z
N MET A 1 -5.08 -2.51 -18.45
CA MET A 1 -5.32 -1.19 -19.08
C MET A 1 -4.59 -0.15 -18.24
N LEU A 2 -3.92 0.82 -18.85
CA LEU A 2 -3.25 1.88 -18.08
C LEU A 2 -4.30 2.88 -17.61
N ARG A 3 -4.33 3.13 -16.30
CA ARG A 3 -5.29 4.04 -15.69
C ARG A 3 -4.86 5.49 -15.93
N THR A 4 -5.81 6.36 -16.23
CA THR A 4 -5.61 7.82 -16.35
C THR A 4 -5.73 8.50 -14.99
N GLY A 5 -5.21 9.72 -14.88
CA GLY A 5 -5.33 10.54 -13.67
C GLY A 5 -6.79 10.82 -13.31
N LYS A 6 -7.63 11.07 -14.31
CA LYS A 6 -9.08 11.25 -14.13
C LYS A 6 -9.75 10.01 -13.53
N GLU A 7 -9.49 8.83 -14.10
CA GLU A 7 -10.03 7.57 -13.58
C GLU A 7 -9.52 7.29 -12.17
N HIS A 8 -8.25 7.62 -11.88
CA HIS A 8 -7.71 7.48 -10.54
C HIS A 8 -8.43 8.39 -9.53
N LEU A 9 -8.56 9.70 -9.80
CA LEU A 9 -9.27 10.61 -8.90
C LEU A 9 -10.72 10.18 -8.67
N GLU A 10 -11.42 9.77 -9.73
CA GLU A 10 -12.79 9.27 -9.59
C GLU A 10 -12.86 8.01 -8.72
N SER A 11 -11.86 7.11 -8.83
CA SER A 11 -11.77 5.92 -7.97
C SER A 11 -11.54 6.22 -6.49
N LEU A 12 -11.17 7.45 -6.12
CA LEU A 12 -11.00 7.85 -4.71
C LEU A 12 -12.30 8.39 -4.09
N ARG A 13 -13.36 8.60 -4.89
CA ARG A 13 -14.68 9.04 -4.43
C ARG A 13 -15.56 7.85 -4.07
N ASP A 14 -15.04 7.01 -3.18
CA ASP A 14 -15.50 5.64 -2.94
C ASP A 14 -16.14 5.44 -1.55
N GLY A 15 -16.35 6.52 -0.80
CA GLY A 15 -16.91 6.50 0.54
C GLY A 15 -15.91 6.14 1.65
N ARG A 16 -14.60 6.13 1.35
CA ARG A 16 -13.55 5.96 2.37
C ARG A 16 -13.74 6.90 3.56
N VAL A 17 -13.39 6.41 4.76
CA VAL A 17 -13.50 7.19 5.99
C VAL A 17 -12.14 7.73 6.37
N VAL A 18 -11.95 9.04 6.21
CA VAL A 18 -10.70 9.74 6.50
C VAL A 18 -10.93 10.82 7.54
N PHE A 19 -10.03 10.94 8.51
CA PHE A 19 -10.06 11.97 9.54
C PHE A 19 -8.77 12.79 9.56
N ILE A 20 -8.91 14.09 9.84
CA ILE A 20 -7.82 15.00 10.22
C ILE A 20 -8.19 15.62 11.57
N GLY A 21 -7.50 15.23 12.64
CA GLY A 21 -7.90 15.64 13.99
C GLY A 21 -9.34 15.21 14.28
N SER A 22 -10.24 16.16 14.52
CA SER A 22 -11.67 15.91 14.75
C SER A 22 -12.55 16.02 13.51
N GLU A 23 -11.97 16.39 12.36
CA GLU A 23 -12.71 16.58 11.11
C GLU A 23 -12.77 15.27 10.32
N ARG A 24 -13.97 14.90 9.87
CA ARG A 24 -14.16 13.86 8.85
C ARG A 24 -14.06 14.51 7.47
N VAL A 25 -13.26 13.93 6.60
CA VAL A 25 -13.06 14.40 5.24
C VAL A 25 -14.05 13.69 4.31
N ASP A 26 -14.87 14.46 3.62
CA ASP A 26 -15.90 13.93 2.70
C ASP A 26 -15.32 13.47 1.36
N ASP A 27 -14.37 14.23 0.79
CA ASP A 27 -13.76 13.93 -0.50
C ASP A 27 -12.27 14.34 -0.52
N VAL A 28 -11.39 13.34 -0.51
CA VAL A 28 -9.93 13.54 -0.53
C VAL A 28 -9.42 14.20 -1.81
N THR A 29 -10.20 14.18 -2.90
CA THR A 29 -9.80 14.78 -4.19
C THR A 29 -10.03 16.29 -4.23
N SER A 30 -10.90 16.82 -3.37
CA SER A 30 -11.25 18.24 -3.32
C SER A 30 -10.88 18.92 -2.00
N HIS A 31 -10.69 18.13 -0.93
CA HIS A 31 -10.32 18.66 0.39
C HIS A 31 -8.98 19.42 0.35
N PRO A 32 -8.88 20.64 0.93
CA PRO A 32 -7.66 21.46 0.87
C PRO A 32 -6.39 20.79 1.37
N ALA A 33 -6.50 19.87 2.34
CA ALA A 33 -5.37 19.12 2.87
C ALA A 33 -4.75 18.12 1.87
N PHE A 34 -5.51 17.69 0.85
CA PHE A 34 -5.19 16.49 0.07
C PHE A 34 -5.23 16.70 -1.44
N ARG A 35 -6.06 17.62 -1.93
CA ARG A 35 -6.35 17.80 -3.37
C ARG A 35 -5.11 17.98 -4.25
N ASN A 36 -4.08 18.67 -3.76
CA ASN A 36 -2.88 18.95 -4.55
C ASN A 36 -1.97 17.72 -4.67
N ALA A 37 -1.84 16.94 -3.59
CA ALA A 37 -1.11 15.68 -3.62
C ALA A 37 -1.90 14.61 -4.40
N ALA A 38 -3.23 14.58 -4.28
CA ALA A 38 -4.08 13.75 -5.14
C ALA A 38 -3.90 14.10 -6.64
N ALA A 39 -3.83 15.39 -6.97
CA ALA A 39 -3.55 15.84 -8.34
C ALA A 39 -2.14 15.45 -8.82
N THR A 40 -1.15 15.41 -7.92
CA THR A 40 0.19 14.90 -8.23
C THR A 40 0.15 13.41 -8.57
N VAL A 41 -0.57 12.60 -7.78
CA VAL A 41 -0.74 11.16 -8.09
C VAL A 41 -1.48 10.99 -9.42
N ALA A 42 -2.51 11.79 -9.68
CA ALA A 42 -3.22 11.78 -10.95
C ALA A 42 -2.29 12.10 -12.14
N ALA A 43 -1.42 13.11 -11.99
CA ALA A 43 -0.43 13.45 -13.01
C ALA A 43 0.58 12.32 -13.27
N LEU A 44 0.95 11.52 -12.26
CA LEU A 44 1.77 10.33 -12.46
C LEU A 44 1.04 9.27 -13.29
N TYR A 45 -0.28 9.10 -13.09
CA TYR A 45 -1.08 8.21 -13.93
C TYR A 45 -1.18 8.70 -15.38
N ASP A 46 -1.45 9.99 -15.59
CA ASP A 46 -1.47 10.58 -16.94
C ASP A 46 -0.11 10.45 -17.62
N MET A 47 1.00 10.69 -16.91
CA MET A 47 2.35 10.51 -17.42
C MET A 47 2.61 9.07 -17.89
N LYS A 48 2.15 8.06 -17.13
CA LYS A 48 2.28 6.64 -17.52
C LYS A 48 1.41 6.30 -18.74
N ALA A 49 0.23 6.90 -18.84
CA ALA A 49 -0.72 6.66 -19.94
C ALA A 49 -0.35 7.40 -21.23
N ASP A 50 0.44 8.47 -21.15
CA ASP A 50 0.90 9.25 -22.30
C ASP A 50 1.71 8.37 -23.29
N PRO A 51 1.30 8.30 -24.57
CA PRO A 51 2.04 7.59 -25.61
C PRO A 51 3.52 7.97 -25.72
N ALA A 52 3.89 9.21 -25.39
CA ALA A 52 5.27 9.67 -25.41
C ALA A 52 6.17 8.94 -24.39
N ASN A 53 5.60 8.42 -23.30
CA ASN A 53 6.33 7.67 -22.28
C ASN A 53 6.16 6.15 -22.42
N ARG A 54 5.47 5.67 -23.45
CA ARG A 54 5.06 4.26 -23.62
C ARG A 54 6.23 3.28 -23.49
N GLU A 55 7.36 3.54 -24.13
CA GLU A 55 8.52 2.63 -24.10
C GLU A 55 9.27 2.63 -22.75
N ILE A 56 9.18 3.73 -22.01
CA ILE A 56 9.92 3.93 -20.75
C ILE A 56 9.09 3.43 -19.55
N LEU A 57 7.82 3.83 -19.49
CA LEU A 57 6.97 3.63 -18.31
C LEU A 57 6.09 2.38 -18.40
N THR A 58 6.16 1.62 -19.49
CA THR A 58 5.28 0.46 -19.70
C THR A 58 6.01 -0.71 -20.38
N TYR A 59 5.36 -1.88 -20.39
CA TYR A 59 5.77 -3.06 -21.12
C TYR A 59 4.54 -3.86 -21.57
N GLU A 60 4.73 -4.79 -22.50
CA GLU A 60 3.68 -5.71 -22.96
C GLU A 60 3.92 -7.12 -22.42
N GLU A 61 2.85 -7.76 -21.97
CA GLU A 61 2.78 -9.15 -21.51
C GLU A 61 1.31 -9.60 -21.66
N ASP A 62 1.05 -10.86 -21.99
CA ASP A 62 -0.31 -11.44 -22.08
C ASP A 62 -1.31 -10.67 -22.99
N GLY A 63 -0.81 -9.98 -24.03
CA GLY A 63 -1.63 -9.17 -24.94
C GLY A 63 -2.10 -7.83 -24.34
N GLY A 64 -1.70 -7.53 -23.10
CA GLY A 64 -1.94 -6.26 -22.42
C GLY A 64 -0.69 -5.38 -22.36
N ARG A 65 -0.90 -4.11 -22.00
CA ARG A 65 0.16 -3.16 -21.68
C ARG A 65 0.01 -2.68 -20.24
N HIS A 66 1.11 -2.74 -19.50
CA HIS A 66 1.15 -2.57 -18.05
C HIS A 66 2.28 -1.65 -17.63
N SER A 67 2.15 -1.01 -16.47
CA SER A 67 3.19 -0.13 -15.94
C SER A 67 4.48 -0.91 -15.67
N ILE A 68 5.63 -0.30 -15.98
CA ILE A 68 6.94 -0.95 -15.99
C ILE A 68 7.34 -1.56 -14.63
N TYR A 69 6.84 -1.01 -13.51
CA TYR A 69 7.10 -1.52 -12.17
C TYR A 69 6.40 -2.86 -11.85
N PHE A 70 5.55 -3.38 -12.74
CA PHE A 70 5.04 -4.75 -12.65
C PHE A 70 5.88 -5.77 -13.44
N LEU A 71 6.81 -5.34 -14.28
CA LEU A 71 7.65 -6.25 -15.09
C LEU A 71 8.43 -7.20 -14.18
N ARG A 72 8.23 -8.51 -14.28
CA ARG A 72 9.05 -9.52 -13.59
C ARG A 72 10.34 -9.74 -14.39
N PRO A 73 11.49 -9.19 -13.96
CA PRO A 73 12.70 -9.20 -14.76
C PRO A 73 13.29 -10.61 -14.88
N ARG A 74 13.74 -10.95 -16.09
CA ARG A 74 14.46 -12.19 -16.40
C ARG A 74 15.91 -11.93 -16.83
N THR A 75 16.25 -10.67 -17.08
CA THR A 75 17.56 -10.22 -17.55
C THR A 75 17.98 -8.95 -16.80
N ARG A 76 19.28 -8.61 -16.88
CA ARG A 76 19.81 -7.35 -16.35
C ARG A 76 19.17 -6.13 -17.04
N GLU A 77 18.89 -6.23 -18.33
CA GLU A 77 18.24 -5.18 -19.10
C GLU A 77 16.82 -4.88 -18.57
N HIS A 78 16.06 -5.91 -18.18
CA HIS A 78 14.74 -5.69 -17.57
C HIS A 78 14.86 -4.91 -16.24
N LEU A 79 15.89 -5.18 -15.44
CA LEU A 79 16.15 -4.41 -14.22
C LEU A 79 16.51 -2.96 -14.54
N GLN A 80 17.34 -2.72 -15.56
CA GLN A 80 17.69 -1.37 -16.01
C GLN A 80 16.46 -0.59 -16.50
N ARG A 81 15.58 -1.22 -17.29
CA ARG A 81 14.32 -0.60 -17.73
C ARG A 81 13.43 -0.20 -16.56
N ARG A 82 13.30 -1.08 -15.56
CA ARG A 82 12.58 -0.76 -14.31
C ARG A 82 13.21 0.42 -13.57
N MET A 83 14.54 0.44 -13.43
CA MET A 83 15.26 1.56 -12.79
C MET A 83 14.98 2.89 -13.50
N VAL A 84 15.05 2.92 -14.84
CA VAL A 84 14.73 4.13 -15.62
C VAL A 84 13.26 4.54 -15.39
N GLY A 85 12.34 3.59 -15.32
CA GLY A 85 10.94 3.83 -14.99
C GLY A 85 10.73 4.45 -13.61
N HIS A 86 11.33 3.87 -12.57
CA HIS A 86 11.30 4.39 -11.20
C HIS A 86 11.90 5.80 -11.13
N ARG A 87 13.05 6.00 -11.79
CA ARG A 87 13.71 7.31 -11.86
C ARG A 87 12.81 8.37 -12.51
N ARG A 88 12.12 8.03 -13.61
CA ARG A 88 11.20 8.94 -14.29
C ARG A 88 10.02 9.35 -13.41
N ILE A 89 9.50 8.44 -12.58
CA ILE A 89 8.45 8.72 -11.59
C ILE A 89 8.98 9.61 -10.47
N ALA A 90 10.16 9.30 -9.93
CA ALA A 90 10.80 10.10 -8.89
C ALA A 90 11.09 11.53 -9.39
N ASP A 91 11.67 11.69 -10.58
CA ASP A 91 11.98 13.01 -11.17
C ASP A 91 10.73 13.87 -11.37
N ALA A 92 9.56 13.27 -11.66
CA ALA A 92 8.29 13.99 -11.79
C ALA A 92 7.80 14.63 -10.48
N THR A 93 8.32 14.17 -9.34
CA THR A 93 8.00 14.71 -8.00
C THR A 93 9.23 15.24 -7.28
N PHE A 94 10.35 15.42 -8.00
CA PHE A 94 11.65 15.79 -7.43
C PHE A 94 12.14 14.86 -6.32
N GLY A 95 11.71 13.60 -6.33
CA GLY A 95 11.99 12.60 -5.31
C GLY A 95 11.24 12.80 -3.98
N MET A 96 10.28 13.73 -3.93
CA MET A 96 9.55 14.04 -2.70
C MET A 96 8.40 13.07 -2.42
N PHE A 97 7.91 12.37 -3.45
CA PHE A 97 6.80 11.42 -3.32
C PHE A 97 7.36 9.98 -3.21
N GLY A 98 7.75 9.58 -2.01
CA GLY A 98 8.43 8.32 -1.71
C GLY A 98 7.52 7.08 -1.65
N ARG A 99 6.20 7.22 -1.50
CA ARG A 99 5.24 6.12 -1.55
C ARG A 99 4.39 6.12 -2.81
N SER A 100 4.92 6.63 -3.91
CA SER A 100 4.29 6.63 -5.25
C SER A 100 3.81 5.23 -5.70
N PRO A 101 2.89 5.16 -6.71
CA PRO A 101 2.23 3.90 -7.10
C PRO A 101 3.15 2.72 -7.45
N ASP A 102 4.39 3.00 -7.83
CA ASP A 102 5.40 2.01 -8.17
C ASP A 102 6.09 1.36 -6.95
N HIS A 103 5.99 1.94 -5.76
CA HIS A 103 6.68 1.46 -4.56
C HIS A 103 6.14 0.11 -4.07
N VAL A 104 4.93 0.04 -3.50
CA VAL A 104 4.41 -1.22 -2.93
C VAL A 104 4.06 -2.23 -4.02
N ALA A 105 3.68 -1.76 -5.22
CA ALA A 105 3.55 -2.63 -6.39
C ALA A 105 4.85 -3.41 -6.70
N SER A 106 6.03 -2.80 -6.47
CA SER A 106 7.32 -3.48 -6.61
C SER A 106 7.53 -4.57 -5.55
N PHE A 107 7.11 -4.34 -4.30
CA PHE A 107 7.14 -5.38 -3.27
C PHE A 107 6.31 -6.60 -3.69
N VAL A 108 5.07 -6.38 -4.14
CA VAL A 108 4.17 -7.47 -4.57
C VAL A 108 4.71 -8.18 -5.82
N THR A 109 5.26 -7.42 -6.76
CA THR A 109 5.93 -7.99 -7.94
C THR A 109 7.10 -8.88 -7.55
N GLY A 110 7.92 -8.45 -6.59
CA GLY A 110 9.02 -9.25 -6.06
C GLY A 110 8.54 -10.54 -5.38
N MET A 111 7.44 -10.49 -4.63
CA MET A 111 6.83 -11.69 -4.04
C MET A 111 6.35 -12.67 -5.12
N ALA A 112 5.70 -12.16 -6.17
CA ALA A 112 5.16 -12.97 -7.27
C ALA A 112 6.23 -13.62 -8.18
N ILE A 113 7.51 -13.27 -8.04
CA ILE A 113 8.62 -13.93 -8.74
C ILE A 113 8.96 -15.28 -8.12
N LYS A 114 8.76 -15.43 -6.80
CA LYS A 114 9.09 -16.64 -6.04
C LYS A 114 7.94 -17.05 -5.10
N PRO A 115 6.74 -17.33 -5.63
CA PRO A 115 5.58 -17.68 -4.81
C PRO A 115 5.75 -19.03 -4.09
N ASP A 116 6.61 -19.92 -4.59
CA ASP A 116 7.00 -21.19 -3.98
C ASP A 116 7.76 -21.05 -2.65
N ALA A 117 8.29 -19.84 -2.34
CA ALA A 117 8.85 -19.54 -1.03
C ALA A 117 7.78 -19.40 0.08
N LEU A 118 6.49 -19.51 -0.27
CA LEU A 118 5.34 -19.34 0.61
C LEU A 118 4.60 -20.69 0.76
N PRO A 119 5.04 -21.56 1.68
CA PRO A 119 4.45 -22.88 1.82
C PRO A 119 3.08 -22.84 2.49
N ALA A 120 2.19 -23.70 2.01
CA ALA A 120 0.96 -24.07 2.70
C ALA A 120 1.26 -24.75 4.05
N PRO A 121 0.32 -24.75 5.02
CA PRO A 121 -1.04 -24.21 4.93
C PRO A 121 -1.14 -22.72 5.26
N CYS A 122 -0.13 -22.15 5.91
CA CYS A 122 -0.19 -20.80 6.47
C CYS A 122 0.03 -19.69 5.43
N ALA A 123 0.51 -20.03 4.22
CA ALA A 123 0.56 -19.08 3.12
C ALA A 123 -0.22 -19.56 1.89
N HIS A 124 -0.72 -18.57 1.17
CA HIS A 124 -1.61 -18.75 0.02
C HIS A 124 -0.95 -18.15 -1.23
N ALA A 125 0.04 -18.87 -1.76
CA ALA A 125 0.83 -18.46 -2.92
C ALA A 125 -0.04 -18.11 -4.15
N ASP A 126 -1.10 -18.88 -4.40
CA ASP A 126 -2.00 -18.63 -5.53
C ASP A 126 -2.80 -17.32 -5.38
N ASN A 127 -3.20 -16.97 -4.14
CA ASN A 127 -3.84 -15.70 -3.85
C ASN A 127 -2.90 -14.53 -4.15
N LEU A 128 -1.63 -14.66 -3.74
CA LEU A 128 -0.61 -13.65 -4.00
C LEU A 128 -0.42 -13.44 -5.51
N VAL A 129 -0.32 -14.52 -6.30
CA VAL A 129 -0.14 -14.42 -7.75
C VAL A 129 -1.39 -13.79 -8.40
N ARG A 130 -2.59 -14.19 -8.00
CA ARG A 130 -3.85 -13.56 -8.44
C ARG A 130 -3.89 -12.07 -8.09
N TYR A 131 -3.44 -11.70 -6.89
CA TYR A 131 -3.39 -10.31 -6.46
C TYR A 131 -2.37 -9.48 -7.25
N TYR A 132 -1.21 -10.04 -7.57
CA TYR A 132 -0.26 -9.39 -8.49
C TYR A 132 -0.91 -9.09 -9.85
N HIS A 133 -1.63 -10.06 -10.45
CA HIS A 133 -2.35 -9.84 -11.70
C HIS A 133 -3.43 -8.77 -11.55
N HIS A 134 -4.20 -8.79 -10.46
CA HIS A 134 -5.19 -7.74 -10.16
C HIS A 134 -4.56 -6.34 -10.13
N LEU A 135 -3.44 -6.16 -9.42
CA LEU A 135 -2.74 -4.87 -9.37
C LEU A 135 -2.23 -4.46 -10.77
N ARG A 136 -1.60 -5.40 -11.50
CA ARG A 136 -0.98 -5.19 -12.81
C ARG A 136 -2.01 -4.82 -13.88
N ASP A 137 -3.13 -5.53 -13.90
CA ASP A 137 -4.10 -5.45 -15.00
C ASP A 137 -5.03 -4.24 -14.84
N ASN A 138 -5.28 -3.83 -13.58
CA ASN A 138 -6.12 -2.69 -13.22
C ASN A 138 -5.34 -1.42 -12.81
N ASP A 139 -4.00 -1.48 -12.85
CA ASP A 139 -3.07 -0.39 -12.46
C ASP A 139 -3.41 0.24 -11.09
N VAL A 140 -3.67 -0.63 -10.11
CA VAL A 140 -4.16 -0.27 -8.78
C VAL A 140 -3.05 0.40 -7.98
N TYR A 141 -3.35 1.54 -7.35
CA TYR A 141 -2.45 2.13 -6.37
C TYR A 141 -2.61 1.40 -5.04
N VAL A 142 -1.59 0.62 -4.66
CA VAL A 142 -1.49 -0.01 -3.35
C VAL A 142 -0.43 0.68 -2.50
N VAL A 143 -0.72 0.88 -1.22
CA VAL A 143 0.26 1.24 -0.18
C VAL A 143 0.33 0.13 0.86
N TYR A 144 1.13 0.27 1.92
CA TYR A 144 1.24 -0.75 2.95
C TYR A 144 1.03 -0.20 4.37
N ALA A 145 0.70 -1.07 5.31
CA ALA A 145 0.70 -0.79 6.74
C ALA A 145 1.34 -1.98 7.46
N VAL A 146 2.64 -1.87 7.76
CA VAL A 146 3.46 -3.03 8.14
C VAL A 146 4.07 -2.96 9.54
N VAL A 147 3.90 -1.84 10.24
CA VAL A 147 4.46 -1.63 11.59
C VAL A 147 3.32 -1.61 12.62
N PRO A 148 3.42 -2.35 13.74
CA PRO A 148 2.45 -2.24 14.83
C PRO A 148 2.54 -0.88 15.53
N PRO A 149 1.49 -0.42 16.23
CA PRO A 149 1.55 0.79 17.02
C PRO A 149 2.66 0.70 18.07
N GLN A 150 3.41 1.79 18.29
CA GLN A 150 4.51 1.80 19.27
C GLN A 150 4.05 1.41 20.68
N ALA A 151 2.80 1.74 21.03
CA ALA A 151 2.22 1.38 22.31
C ALA A 151 2.10 -0.14 22.52
N ALA A 152 1.98 -0.94 21.45
CA ALA A 152 1.95 -2.40 21.53
C ALA A 152 3.31 -3.04 21.91
N ARG A 153 4.38 -2.25 22.08
CA ARG A 153 5.70 -2.75 22.54
C ARG A 153 5.71 -3.16 24.02
N ASN A 154 4.68 -2.83 24.81
CA ASN A 154 4.52 -3.28 26.20
C ASN A 154 3.16 -3.96 26.42
N PRO A 155 2.96 -5.20 25.94
CA PRO A 155 1.69 -5.93 26.09
C PRO A 155 1.25 -6.09 27.55
N GLU A 156 2.19 -6.27 28.47
CA GLU A 156 1.94 -6.43 29.92
C GLU A 156 1.20 -5.23 30.53
N PHE A 157 1.39 -4.02 30.00
CA PHE A 157 0.60 -2.86 30.41
C PHE A 157 -0.90 -3.07 30.14
N TYR A 158 -1.25 -3.54 28.95
CA TYR A 158 -2.62 -3.75 28.52
C TYR A 158 -3.27 -4.93 29.24
N HIS A 159 -2.52 -6.03 29.40
CA HIS A 159 -2.98 -7.19 30.16
C HIS A 159 -3.28 -6.86 31.61
N ARG A 160 -2.41 -6.12 32.31
CA ARG A 160 -2.65 -5.70 33.70
C ARG A 160 -3.88 -4.81 33.85
N LEU A 161 -4.16 -3.97 32.85
CA LEU A 161 -5.32 -3.09 32.83
C LEU A 161 -6.59 -3.75 32.26
N ASN A 162 -6.49 -5.01 31.84
CA ASN A 162 -7.56 -5.76 31.19
C ASN A 162 -8.20 -5.01 29.99
N ILE A 163 -7.34 -4.38 29.17
CA ILE A 163 -7.75 -3.71 27.93
C ILE A 163 -7.06 -4.37 26.72
N PRO A 164 -7.66 -4.33 25.52
CA PRO A 164 -7.04 -4.93 24.34
C PRO A 164 -5.72 -4.25 23.97
N VAL A 165 -4.72 -5.05 23.57
CA VAL A 165 -3.53 -4.51 22.91
C VAL A 165 -3.98 -3.91 21.58
N PRO A 166 -3.60 -2.66 21.24
CA PRO A 166 -4.16 -1.95 20.10
C PRO A 166 -3.75 -2.53 18.74
N THR A 167 -2.79 -3.46 18.69
CA THR A 167 -2.25 -3.99 17.43
C THR A 167 -3.32 -4.73 16.62
N LEU A 168 -3.28 -4.56 15.30
CA LEU A 168 -4.16 -5.28 14.38
C LEU A 168 -3.94 -6.79 14.48
N ARG A 169 -5.04 -7.54 14.57
CA ARG A 169 -5.08 -8.99 14.63
C ARG A 169 -6.35 -9.56 14.00
N VAL A 170 -6.32 -10.85 13.67
CA VAL A 170 -7.52 -11.63 13.34
C VAL A 170 -8.30 -11.89 14.62
N VAL A 171 -9.57 -11.49 14.63
CA VAL A 171 -10.50 -11.67 15.76
C VAL A 171 -11.50 -12.79 15.51
N ARG A 172 -11.78 -13.12 14.24
CA ARG A 172 -12.64 -14.24 13.82
C ARG A 172 -12.15 -14.84 12.51
N GLU A 173 -12.34 -16.15 12.39
CA GLU A 173 -12.20 -16.92 11.15
C GLU A 173 -13.58 -17.45 10.79
N GLU A 174 -13.95 -17.30 9.53
CA GLU A 174 -15.27 -17.62 8.98
C GLU A 174 -15.08 -18.36 7.65
N ASP A 175 -16.10 -19.06 7.17
CA ASP A 175 -16.00 -19.90 5.97
C ASP A 175 -15.59 -19.11 4.71
N ASP A 176 -15.98 -17.83 4.64
CA ASP A 176 -15.75 -16.91 3.53
C ASP A 176 -14.61 -15.91 3.78
N GLY A 177 -13.89 -15.99 4.91
CA GLY A 177 -12.71 -15.15 5.15
C GLY A 177 -12.35 -14.97 6.63
N VAL A 178 -11.62 -13.91 6.91
CA VAL A 178 -11.25 -13.51 8.28
C VAL A 178 -11.83 -12.14 8.61
N VAL A 179 -12.02 -11.87 9.90
CA VAL A 179 -12.29 -10.52 10.40
C VAL A 179 -11.07 -10.02 11.17
N ILE A 180 -10.59 -8.84 10.81
CA ILE A 180 -9.46 -8.17 11.45
C ILE A 180 -9.91 -6.93 12.23
N SER A 181 -9.30 -6.71 13.38
CA SER A 181 -9.57 -5.54 14.24
C SER A 181 -8.29 -5.06 14.91
N GLY A 182 -8.20 -3.76 15.18
CA GLY A 182 -7.03 -3.08 15.75
C GLY A 182 -6.37 -2.11 14.78
N MET A 183 -5.13 -1.71 15.05
CA MET A 183 -4.45 -0.63 14.32
C MET A 183 -3.06 -1.00 13.78
N LYS A 184 -2.67 -0.29 12.71
CA LYS A 184 -1.31 -0.28 12.14
C LYS A 184 -0.81 1.16 11.98
N MET A 185 0.49 1.33 12.17
CA MET A 185 1.22 2.59 11.95
C MET A 185 2.23 2.39 10.81
N LEU A 186 2.60 3.36 10.00
CA LEU A 186 1.72 4.34 9.34
C LEU A 186 1.60 3.88 7.87
N ALA A 187 0.44 4.12 7.25
CA ALA A 187 0.24 3.91 5.83
C ALA A 187 0.39 5.24 5.09
N THR A 188 1.64 5.61 4.79
CA THR A 188 1.97 6.78 3.97
C THR A 188 1.27 6.68 2.62
N GLY A 189 0.58 7.75 2.20
CA GLY A 189 -0.12 7.83 0.92
C GLY A 189 -1.46 7.08 0.85
N ALA A 190 -1.91 6.42 1.92
CA ALA A 190 -3.16 5.64 1.92
C ALA A 190 -4.40 6.44 1.51
N VAL A 191 -4.45 7.72 1.88
CA VAL A 191 -5.52 8.64 1.49
C VAL A 191 -5.64 8.81 -0.04
N TYR A 192 -4.56 8.57 -0.78
CA TYR A 192 -4.51 8.64 -2.25
C TYR A 192 -4.53 7.26 -2.91
N ALA A 193 -4.51 6.17 -2.13
CA ALA A 193 -4.44 4.81 -2.64
C ALA A 193 -5.83 4.18 -2.84
N ASN A 194 -5.87 3.06 -3.56
CA ASN A 194 -7.05 2.22 -3.71
C ASN A 194 -7.09 1.10 -2.67
N GLU A 195 -5.94 0.46 -2.41
CA GLU A 195 -5.83 -0.67 -1.48
C GLU A 195 -4.64 -0.50 -0.52
N ILE A 196 -4.74 -1.16 0.63
CA ILE A 196 -3.71 -1.20 1.67
C ILE A 196 -3.28 -2.66 1.85
N TRP A 197 -1.99 -2.91 1.65
CA TRP A 197 -1.33 -4.15 2.04
C TRP A 197 -1.05 -4.14 3.54
N ILE A 198 -1.80 -4.92 4.30
CA ILE A 198 -1.56 -5.16 5.73
C ILE A 198 -0.52 -6.28 5.84
N GLY A 199 0.49 -6.10 6.69
CA GLY A 199 1.45 -7.17 6.96
C GLY A 199 2.42 -6.87 8.11
N ASN A 200 3.52 -7.61 8.18
CA ASN A 200 4.49 -7.51 9.28
C ASN A 200 5.93 -7.52 8.76
N VAL A 201 6.59 -6.36 8.71
CA VAL A 201 8.02 -6.31 8.31
C VAL A 201 8.96 -6.55 9.50
N ILE A 202 8.48 -6.26 10.71
CA ILE A 202 9.20 -6.51 11.97
C ILE A 202 8.83 -7.93 12.45
N PRO A 203 9.80 -8.72 12.95
CA PRO A 203 9.51 -10.03 13.51
C PRO A 203 8.46 -9.96 14.62
N LEU A 204 7.49 -10.87 14.56
CA LEU A 204 6.55 -11.14 15.63
C LEU A 204 7.09 -12.26 16.53
N ALA A 205 6.69 -12.26 17.80
CA ALA A 205 6.97 -13.38 18.69
C ALA A 205 6.15 -14.63 18.26
N PRO A 206 6.64 -15.85 18.51
CA PRO A 206 5.99 -17.09 18.04
C PRO A 206 4.54 -17.30 18.49
N ASP A 207 4.14 -16.69 19.61
CA ASP A 207 2.81 -16.74 20.20
C ASP A 207 1.84 -15.70 19.61
N GLN A 208 2.32 -14.74 18.82
CA GLN A 208 1.52 -13.69 18.18
C GLN A 208 0.89 -14.15 16.85
N LYS A 209 0.27 -15.33 16.84
CA LYS A 209 -0.30 -15.92 15.62
C LYS A 209 -1.44 -15.10 15.04
N LYS A 210 -2.30 -14.53 15.90
CA LYS A 210 -3.44 -13.72 15.44
C LYS A 210 -3.02 -12.37 14.87
N GLU A 211 -1.88 -11.83 15.28
CA GLU A 211 -1.25 -10.65 14.69
C GLU A 211 -0.49 -10.98 13.39
N ALA A 212 -0.20 -12.27 13.16
CA ALA A 212 0.52 -12.78 12.00
C ALA A 212 -0.39 -12.95 10.76
N ILE A 213 -0.98 -11.84 10.32
CA ILE A 213 -1.78 -11.75 9.10
C ILE A 213 -1.09 -10.88 8.06
N THR A 214 -1.08 -11.33 6.80
CA THR A 214 -0.74 -10.53 5.62
C THR A 214 -1.87 -10.62 4.62
N CYS A 215 -2.47 -9.48 4.28
CA CYS A 215 -3.64 -9.41 3.42
C CYS A 215 -3.75 -8.04 2.72
N ALA A 216 -4.66 -7.91 1.76
CA ALA A 216 -4.98 -6.64 1.12
C ALA A 216 -6.42 -6.21 1.44
N VAL A 217 -6.61 -4.93 1.75
CA VAL A 217 -7.92 -4.33 2.06
C VAL A 217 -8.16 -3.07 1.22
N PRO A 218 -9.35 -2.87 0.64
CA PRO A 218 -9.71 -1.59 0.03
C PRO A 218 -9.68 -0.44 1.04
N CYS A 219 -9.26 0.76 0.62
CA CYS A 219 -9.27 1.95 1.48
C CYS A 219 -10.68 2.37 1.94
N ASN A 220 -11.72 1.90 1.26
CA ASN A 220 -13.13 2.13 1.60
C ASN A 220 -13.83 0.91 2.23
N ALA A 221 -13.07 -0.09 2.70
CA ALA A 221 -13.65 -1.25 3.36
C ALA A 221 -14.50 -0.83 4.58
N ALA A 222 -15.66 -1.45 4.75
CA ALA A 222 -16.51 -1.21 5.91
C ALA A 222 -15.73 -1.53 7.20
N GLY A 223 -15.80 -0.62 8.18
CA GLY A 223 -15.03 -0.72 9.44
C GLY A 223 -13.60 -0.16 9.35
N LEU A 224 -13.10 0.20 8.17
CA LEU A 224 -11.77 0.81 8.02
C LEU A 224 -11.87 2.33 8.10
N SER A 225 -10.97 2.95 8.89
CA SER A 225 -10.77 4.40 8.86
C SER A 225 -9.29 4.78 8.85
N LEU A 226 -8.98 5.89 8.17
CA LEU A 226 -7.64 6.45 8.04
C LEU A 226 -7.54 7.74 8.85
N TRP A 227 -6.67 7.76 9.85
CA TRP A 227 -6.47 8.92 10.71
C TRP A 227 -5.17 9.59 10.32
N SER A 228 -5.29 10.64 9.53
CA SER A 228 -4.19 11.41 8.96
C SER A 228 -3.49 12.23 10.03
N ARG A 229 -2.16 12.32 9.95
CA ARG A 229 -1.40 13.36 10.66
C ARG A 229 -1.86 14.77 10.24
N LYS A 230 -1.40 15.78 10.98
CA LYS A 230 -1.55 17.18 10.59
C LYS A 230 -0.98 17.39 9.16
N PRO A 231 -1.78 17.88 8.20
CA PRO A 231 -1.29 18.18 6.86
C PRO A 231 -0.29 19.33 6.90
N ALA A 232 0.83 19.17 6.18
CA ALA A 232 1.83 20.22 6.02
C ALA A 232 1.33 21.34 5.10
N VAL A 233 0.46 21.02 4.13
CA VAL A 233 -0.08 22.00 3.17
C VAL A 233 -0.99 23.06 3.81
N LEU A 234 -1.64 22.78 4.95
CA LEU A 234 -2.56 23.73 5.59
C LEU A 234 -1.86 25.00 6.14
N GLY A 235 -0.52 25.01 6.21
CA GLY A 235 0.28 26.19 6.52
C GLY A 235 0.86 26.91 5.30
N ALA A 236 0.69 26.37 4.09
CA ALA A 236 1.21 26.95 2.85
C ALA A 236 0.22 27.98 2.29
N SER A 237 0.59 29.26 2.32
CA SER A 237 -0.24 30.37 1.82
C SER A 237 -0.29 30.44 0.29
N SER A 238 0.79 30.04 -0.37
CA SER A 238 0.90 30.00 -1.83
C SER A 238 1.82 28.87 -2.25
N GLU A 239 1.65 28.41 -3.49
CA GLU A 239 2.57 27.46 -4.10
C GLU A 239 3.98 28.04 -4.22
N PHE A 240 4.11 29.34 -4.51
CA PHE A 240 5.40 29.99 -4.72
C PHE A 240 6.28 29.94 -3.46
N ASP A 241 5.69 30.21 -2.30
CA ASP A 241 6.42 30.26 -1.02
C ASP A 241 6.67 28.87 -0.43
N SER A 242 5.87 27.87 -0.79
CA SER A 242 5.91 26.53 -0.21
C SER A 242 5.70 25.43 -1.26
N PRO A 243 6.48 25.39 -2.35
CA PRO A 243 6.18 24.58 -3.54
C PRO A 243 6.16 23.08 -3.26
N LEU A 244 7.02 22.61 -2.34
CA LEU A 244 7.11 21.20 -1.99
C LEU A 244 5.94 20.76 -1.12
N ALA A 245 5.67 21.48 -0.02
CA ALA A 245 4.53 21.17 0.86
C ALA A 245 3.19 21.37 0.14
N TRP A 246 3.12 22.30 -0.83
CA TRP A 246 1.92 22.55 -1.62
C TRP A 246 1.51 21.35 -2.47
N ARG A 247 2.47 20.62 -3.05
CA ARG A 247 2.20 19.56 -4.04
C ARG A 247 2.47 18.15 -3.54
N TYR A 248 3.45 17.96 -2.66
CA TYR A 248 4.04 16.65 -2.38
C TYR A 248 3.87 16.22 -0.92
N ASP A 249 2.87 16.74 -0.22
CA ASP A 249 2.51 16.30 1.13
C ASP A 249 1.85 14.91 1.10
N GLU A 250 2.70 13.89 1.10
CA GLU A 250 2.29 12.50 1.30
C GLU A 250 1.83 12.28 2.73
N SER A 251 0.51 12.29 2.95
CA SER A 251 -0.01 12.13 4.31
C SER A 251 0.27 10.74 4.87
N ASP A 252 0.74 10.71 6.11
CA ASP A 252 0.87 9.51 6.92
C ASP A 252 -0.39 9.27 7.73
N SER A 253 -1.05 8.14 7.51
CA SER A 253 -2.28 7.78 8.21
C SER A 253 -2.09 6.57 9.11
N MET A 254 -2.60 6.65 10.33
CA MET A 254 -2.87 5.45 11.11
C MET A 254 -4.03 4.71 10.46
N VAL A 255 -3.91 3.39 10.34
CA VAL A 255 -4.97 2.53 9.82
C VAL A 255 -5.67 1.91 11.01
N LEU A 256 -6.98 2.17 11.14
CA LEU A 256 -7.82 1.56 12.17
C LEU A 256 -8.81 0.64 11.48
N CYS A 257 -8.89 -0.59 11.96
CA CYS A 257 -9.86 -1.58 11.55
C CYS A 257 -10.79 -1.85 12.74
N ASP A 258 -12.07 -1.56 12.57
CA ASP A 258 -13.15 -1.98 13.45
C ASP A 258 -13.91 -3.11 12.75
N ASP A 259 -13.53 -4.36 13.08
CA ASP A 259 -14.10 -5.58 12.53
C ASP A 259 -14.22 -5.60 10.99
N VAL A 260 -13.10 -5.33 10.31
CA VAL A 260 -13.01 -5.33 8.85
C VAL A 260 -12.99 -6.78 8.33
N LYS A 261 -13.94 -7.11 7.45
CA LYS A 261 -13.99 -8.40 6.74
C LYS A 261 -12.95 -8.44 5.62
N VAL A 262 -12.19 -9.53 5.56
CA VAL A 262 -11.22 -9.83 4.49
C VAL A 262 -11.51 -11.20 3.91
N PRO A 263 -11.86 -11.30 2.61
CA PRO A 263 -12.13 -12.59 1.98
C PRO A 263 -10.85 -13.42 1.86
N TRP A 264 -10.97 -14.75 1.90
CA TRP A 264 -9.80 -15.66 1.86
C TRP A 264 -8.91 -15.41 0.64
N GLU A 265 -9.45 -15.00 -0.50
CA GLU A 265 -8.70 -14.70 -1.74
C GLU A 265 -7.75 -13.48 -1.60
N LYS A 266 -7.97 -12.64 -0.59
CA LYS A 266 -7.12 -11.46 -0.28
C LYS A 266 -6.19 -11.71 0.91
N VAL A 267 -6.16 -12.93 1.46
CA VAL A 267 -5.22 -13.37 2.50
C VAL A 267 -4.03 -14.09 1.87
N PHE A 268 -2.81 -13.70 2.27
CA PHE A 268 -1.56 -14.20 1.71
C PHE A 268 -0.73 -15.00 2.71
N VAL A 269 -0.74 -14.59 3.99
CA VAL A 269 -0.16 -15.31 5.12
C VAL A 269 -1.10 -15.17 6.31
N HIS A 270 -1.37 -16.26 7.04
CA HIS A 270 -2.21 -16.27 8.24
C HIS A 270 -1.67 -17.27 9.28
N ASP A 271 -1.76 -16.91 10.57
CA ASP A 271 -1.42 -17.75 11.73
C ASP A 271 0.05 -18.26 11.82
N ASP A 272 0.99 -17.66 11.09
CA ASP A 272 2.43 -17.96 11.17
C ASP A 272 3.29 -16.70 11.32
N ALA A 273 3.78 -16.48 12.55
CA ALA A 273 4.57 -15.32 12.94
C ALA A 273 5.86 -15.15 12.12
N LEU A 274 6.55 -16.26 11.81
CA LEU A 274 7.81 -16.22 11.05
C LEU A 274 7.51 -15.92 9.58
N LEU A 275 6.54 -16.64 9.00
CA LEU A 275 6.15 -16.50 7.61
C LEU A 275 5.62 -15.10 7.29
N SER A 276 4.95 -14.46 8.24
CA SER A 276 4.42 -13.09 8.09
C SER A 276 5.50 -12.04 7.80
N ARG A 277 6.74 -12.30 8.22
CA ARG A 277 7.94 -11.52 7.84
C ARG A 277 8.67 -12.14 6.66
N ASP A 278 8.79 -13.46 6.63
CA ASP A 278 9.57 -14.17 5.62
C ASP A 278 9.01 -13.98 4.21
N ILE A 279 7.71 -13.64 4.05
CA ILE A 279 7.16 -13.21 2.75
C ILE A 279 7.94 -12.05 2.11
N TYR A 280 8.49 -11.13 2.90
CA TYR A 280 9.30 -10.01 2.40
C TYR A 280 10.76 -10.40 2.13
N ILE A 281 11.30 -11.37 2.87
CA ILE A 281 12.74 -11.67 2.95
C ILE A 281 13.13 -12.90 2.14
N LYS A 282 12.28 -13.93 2.09
CA LYS A 282 12.51 -15.19 1.35
C LYS A 282 12.10 -15.07 -0.11
N THR A 283 11.34 -14.04 -0.46
CA THR A 283 11.08 -13.62 -1.83
C THR A 283 11.96 -12.42 -2.20
N PRO A 284 12.12 -12.09 -3.49
CA PRO A 284 12.76 -10.84 -3.93
C PRO A 284 12.07 -9.54 -3.49
N SER A 285 10.96 -9.59 -2.75
CA SER A 285 10.13 -8.45 -2.38
C SER A 285 10.91 -7.28 -1.77
N HIS A 286 11.73 -7.53 -0.74
CA HIS A 286 12.49 -6.47 -0.09
C HIS A 286 13.53 -5.83 -1.04
N CYS A 287 14.17 -6.62 -1.89
CA CYS A 287 15.09 -6.09 -2.91
C CYS A 287 14.36 -5.23 -3.94
N PHE A 288 13.15 -5.63 -4.36
CA PHE A 288 12.36 -4.89 -5.35
C PHE A 288 11.79 -3.60 -4.78
N GLY A 289 11.36 -3.63 -3.53
CA GLY A 289 10.95 -2.43 -2.80
C GLY A 289 12.05 -1.38 -2.76
N ASN A 290 13.27 -1.79 -2.38
CA ASN A 290 14.41 -0.87 -2.32
C ASN A 290 14.98 -0.50 -3.70
N HIS A 291 14.76 -1.34 -4.73
CA HIS A 291 15.13 -0.99 -6.10
C HIS A 291 14.37 0.24 -6.60
N GLN A 292 13.12 0.45 -6.17
CA GLN A 292 12.38 1.66 -6.45
C GLN A 292 12.98 2.90 -5.76
N SER A 293 13.62 2.72 -4.61
CA SER A 293 14.19 3.80 -3.80
C SER A 293 15.63 4.19 -4.18
N ASN A 294 16.20 3.57 -5.22
CA ASN A 294 17.57 3.80 -5.70
C ASN A 294 17.65 4.82 -6.85
#